data_AF-A0A0P8A9A8-F1
#
_entry.id   AF-A0A0P8A9A8-F1
#
_cell.length_a   1.000
_cell.length_b   1.000
_cell.length_c   1.000
_cell.angle_alpha   90.00
_cell.angle_beta   90.00
_cell.angle_gamma   90.00
#
_symmetry.space_group_name_H-M   'P 1'
#
loop_
_entity.id
_entity.type
_entity.pdbx_description
1 polymer ?
#
loop_
_entity_poly.entity_id
_entity_poly.type
_entity_poly.pdbx_seq_one_letter_code
_entity_poly.pdbx_strand_id
1 'polypeptide(L)'
;MFLKAAGRTLKAWQGRLGISISKLLDNDTREKLKNLAAEVHETSEVDTAKKLAMCVANGSAFHHAGLISEQRKLIEGGFRKGIIKVIAATPTLAAGLNLPARRVIIKGYRRYDVNFGQVPIPVLEYKQMAGRAGRPEA
;
A
#
# COMPACT_ATOMS: atom_id res chain seq x y z
N MET A 1 -3.51 5.44 6.20
CA MET A 1 -3.97 4.10 6.64
C MET A 1 -3.20 3.04 5.86
N PHE A 2 -2.70 2.00 6.51
CA PHE A 2 -1.99 0.91 5.87
C PHE A 2 -2.89 -0.32 5.82
N LEU A 3 -3.12 -0.89 4.65
CA LEU A 3 -3.96 -2.07 4.46
C LEU A 3 -3.05 -3.25 4.14
N LYS A 4 -3.07 -4.27 4.98
CA LYS A 4 -2.37 -5.52 4.70
C LYS A 4 -3.41 -6.53 4.21
N ALA A 5 -3.30 -6.91 2.94
CA ALA A 5 -4.23 -7.84 2.29
C ALA A 5 -3.51 -9.14 1.95
N ALA A 6 -4.11 -10.28 2.30
CA ALA A 6 -3.60 -11.59 1.91
C ALA A 6 -3.97 -11.90 0.44
N GLY A 7 -2.99 -12.28 -0.39
CA GLY A 7 -3.19 -12.92 -1.69
C GLY A 7 -3.79 -12.07 -2.82
N ARG A 8 -4.61 -12.72 -3.67
CA ARG A 8 -5.18 -12.22 -4.95
C ARG A 8 -6.05 -10.96 -4.82
N THR A 9 -6.41 -10.56 -3.61
CA THR A 9 -7.32 -9.44 -3.33
C THR A 9 -6.67 -8.07 -3.52
N LEU A 10 -5.34 -7.96 -3.54
CA LEU A 10 -4.63 -6.67 -3.69
C LEU A 10 -5.06 -5.91 -4.95
N LYS A 11 -5.17 -6.62 -6.09
CA LYS A 11 -5.60 -6.05 -7.37
C LYS A 11 -7.03 -5.52 -7.35
N ALA A 12 -7.95 -6.22 -6.68
CA ALA A 12 -9.34 -5.77 -6.55
C ALA A 12 -9.48 -4.51 -5.67
N TRP A 13 -8.57 -4.31 -4.72
CA TRP A 13 -8.54 -3.12 -3.86
C TRP A 13 -7.93 -1.89 -4.53
N GLN A 14 -6.99 -2.09 -5.46
CA GLN A 14 -6.32 -1.00 -6.20
C GLN A 14 -7.32 -0.05 -6.87
N GLY A 15 -8.38 -0.58 -7.50
CA GLY A 15 -9.40 0.25 -8.15
C GLY A 15 -10.42 0.87 -7.18
N ARG A 16 -10.96 0.08 -6.24
CA ARG A 16 -12.13 0.50 -5.43
C ARG A 16 -11.80 1.52 -4.33
N LEU A 17 -10.64 1.39 -3.68
CA LEU A 17 -10.25 2.34 -2.63
C LEU A 17 -9.86 3.69 -3.21
N GLY A 18 -9.11 3.72 -4.32
CA GLY A 18 -8.68 4.96 -4.96
C GLY A 18 -9.87 5.87 -5.30
N ILE A 19 -10.96 5.29 -5.83
CA ILE A 19 -12.18 6.03 -6.18
C ILE A 19 -12.87 6.63 -4.94
N SER A 20 -12.86 5.93 -3.82
CA SER A 20 -13.50 6.42 -2.59
C SER A 20 -12.64 7.50 -1.92
N ILE A 21 -11.32 7.32 -1.93
CA ILE A 21 -10.36 8.26 -1.37
C ILE A 21 -10.31 9.54 -2.18
N SER A 22 -10.33 9.46 -3.51
CA SER A 22 -10.18 10.63 -4.39
C SER A 22 -11.27 11.70 -4.18
N LYS A 23 -12.45 11.28 -3.71
CA LYS A 23 -13.56 12.17 -3.31
C LYS A 23 -13.27 12.99 -2.05
N LEU A 24 -12.34 12.52 -1.20
CA LEU A 24 -11.98 13.13 0.08
C LEU A 24 -10.67 13.95 0.00
N LEU A 25 -10.06 14.05 -1.19
CA LEU A 25 -8.81 14.77 -1.39
C LEU A 25 -9.07 16.25 -1.71
N ASP A 26 -8.38 17.14 -1.01
CA ASP A 26 -8.27 18.55 -1.36
C ASP A 26 -7.45 18.76 -2.65
N ASN A 27 -7.53 19.97 -3.22
CA ASN A 27 -6.89 20.29 -4.50
C ASN A 27 -5.35 20.26 -4.42
N ASP A 28 -4.75 20.71 -3.32
CA ASP A 28 -3.30 20.69 -3.13
C ASP A 28 -2.77 19.24 -3.07
N THR A 29 -3.45 18.37 -2.33
CA THR A 29 -3.12 16.94 -2.27
C THR A 29 -3.27 16.31 -3.66
N ARG A 30 -4.30 16.64 -4.43
CA ARG A 30 -4.48 16.10 -5.79
C ARG A 30 -3.35 16.51 -6.72
N GLU A 31 -2.87 17.74 -6.65
CA GLU A 31 -1.74 18.21 -7.45
C GLU A 31 -0.46 17.46 -7.07
N LYS A 32 -0.17 17.35 -5.77
CA LYS A 32 0.97 16.57 -5.26
C LYS A 32 0.91 15.10 -5.70
N LEU A 33 -0.27 14.50 -5.72
CA LEU A 33 -0.45 13.12 -6.19
C LEU A 33 -0.27 12.98 -7.69
N LYS A 34 -0.66 13.97 -8.50
CA LYS A 34 -0.41 13.99 -9.95
C LYS A 34 1.09 14.03 -10.25
N ASN A 35 1.83 14.92 -9.57
CA ASN A 35 3.27 15.04 -9.75
C ASN A 35 3.98 13.74 -9.34
N LEU A 36 3.63 13.19 -8.17
CA LEU A 36 4.18 11.91 -7.72
C LEU A 36 3.82 10.75 -8.65
N ALA A 37 2.62 10.75 -9.24
CA ALA A 37 2.22 9.74 -10.21
C ALA A 37 3.03 9.83 -11.51
N ALA A 38 3.37 11.05 -11.98
CA ALA A 38 4.24 11.26 -13.13
C ALA A 38 5.65 10.73 -12.85
N GLU A 39 6.25 11.07 -11.69
CA GLU A 39 7.55 10.54 -11.27
C GLU A 39 7.55 9.00 -11.25
N VAL A 40 6.50 8.38 -10.70
CA VAL A 40 6.37 6.92 -10.68
C VAL A 40 6.27 6.34 -12.09
N HIS A 41 5.56 7.01 -13.00
CA HIS A 41 5.40 6.57 -14.39
C HIS A 41 6.73 6.62 -15.15
N GLU A 42 7.54 7.65 -14.92
CA GLU A 42 8.85 7.84 -15.55
C GLU A 42 9.88 6.77 -15.14
N THR A 43 9.69 6.14 -13.97
CA THR A 43 10.62 5.08 -13.51
C THR A 43 10.68 3.85 -14.42
N SER A 44 9.63 3.57 -15.21
CA SER A 44 9.57 2.41 -16.11
C SER A 44 8.32 2.42 -16.99
N GLU A 45 8.44 1.98 -18.25
CA GLU A 45 7.28 1.84 -19.15
C GLU A 45 6.45 0.56 -18.94
N VAL A 46 6.86 -0.31 -18.00
CA VAL A 46 6.18 -1.58 -17.73
C VAL A 46 4.78 -1.34 -17.16
N ASP A 47 3.84 -2.23 -17.51
CA ASP A 47 2.43 -2.17 -17.07
C ASP A 47 2.25 -2.01 -15.54
N THR A 48 3.16 -2.58 -14.75
CA THR A 48 3.17 -2.41 -13.28
C THR A 48 3.37 -0.95 -12.86
N ALA A 49 4.29 -0.21 -13.50
CA ALA A 49 4.55 1.19 -13.19
C ALA A 49 3.34 2.06 -13.57
N LYS A 50 2.74 1.79 -14.74
CA LYS A 50 1.49 2.44 -15.19
C LYS A 50 0.37 2.25 -14.18
N LYS A 51 0.17 1.02 -13.70
CA LYS A 51 -0.83 0.70 -12.66
C LYS A 51 -0.53 1.37 -11.34
N LEU A 52 0.74 1.44 -10.95
CA LEU A 52 1.14 2.12 -9.72
C LEU A 52 0.87 3.62 -9.80
N ALA A 53 1.25 4.28 -10.90
CA ALA A 53 0.98 5.70 -11.15
C ALA A 53 -0.53 6.01 -11.11
N MET A 54 -1.36 5.18 -11.74
CA MET A 54 -2.82 5.31 -11.68
C MET A 54 -3.37 5.20 -10.25
N CYS A 55 -2.84 4.28 -9.43
CA CYS A 55 -3.22 4.19 -8.03
C CYS A 55 -2.82 5.47 -7.27
N VAL A 56 -1.58 5.93 -7.49
CA VAL A 56 -0.99 7.09 -6.81
C VAL A 56 -1.78 8.35 -7.13
N ALA A 57 -2.15 8.58 -8.38
CA ALA A 57 -2.99 9.71 -8.77
C ALA A 57 -4.33 9.77 -8.01
N ASN A 58 -4.83 8.62 -7.53
CA ASN A 58 -6.06 8.49 -6.74
C ASN A 58 -5.83 8.42 -5.22
N GLY A 59 -4.64 8.72 -4.73
CA GLY A 59 -4.34 8.75 -3.29
C GLY A 59 -4.06 7.38 -2.66
N SER A 60 -3.83 6.35 -3.48
CA SER A 60 -3.57 4.98 -3.05
C SER A 60 -2.29 4.43 -3.67
N ALA A 61 -1.67 3.41 -3.09
CA ALA A 61 -0.57 2.69 -3.73
C ALA A 61 -0.55 1.23 -3.31
N PHE A 62 0.18 0.40 -4.05
CA PHE A 62 0.48 -0.96 -3.66
C PHE A 62 1.98 -1.11 -3.42
N HIS A 63 2.35 -2.00 -2.50
CA HIS A 63 3.74 -2.26 -2.15
C HIS A 63 4.00 -3.78 -2.12
N HIS A 64 4.88 -4.26 -3.00
CA HIS A 64 5.28 -5.66 -3.10
C HIS A 64 6.70 -5.80 -3.67
N ALA A 65 7.26 -7.02 -3.64
CA ALA A 65 8.64 -7.30 -4.03
C ALA A 65 8.92 -7.03 -5.51
N GLY A 66 7.91 -7.11 -6.39
CA GLY A 66 8.04 -6.81 -7.82
C GLY A 66 8.11 -5.31 -8.18
N LEU A 67 8.20 -4.41 -7.20
CA LEU A 67 8.48 -3.00 -7.46
C LEU A 67 9.99 -2.74 -7.40
N ILE A 68 10.50 -1.91 -8.31
CA ILE A 68 11.91 -1.51 -8.27
C ILE A 68 12.19 -0.61 -7.06
N SER A 69 13.48 -0.47 -6.72
CA SER A 69 13.92 0.32 -5.55
C SER A 69 13.38 1.75 -5.57
N GLU A 70 13.44 2.40 -6.73
CA GLU A 70 12.98 3.78 -6.92
C GLU A 70 11.47 3.95 -6.65
N GLN A 71 10.64 3.11 -7.28
CA GLN A 71 9.18 3.09 -7.05
C GLN A 71 8.85 2.91 -5.56
N ARG A 72 9.55 2.01 -4.86
CA ARG A 72 9.38 1.79 -3.42
C ARG A 72 9.71 3.04 -2.61
N LYS A 73 10.81 3.73 -2.93
CA LYS A 73 11.19 4.99 -2.26
C LYS A 73 10.13 6.08 -2.46
N LEU A 74 9.62 6.24 -3.68
CA LEU A 74 8.59 7.24 -4.01
C LEU A 74 7.30 7.00 -3.21
N ILE A 75 6.77 5.76 -3.20
CA ILE A 75 5.53 5.45 -2.46
C ILE A 75 5.71 5.56 -0.95
N GLU A 76 6.86 5.14 -0.41
CA GLU A 76 7.17 5.23 1.01
C GLU A 76 7.29 6.69 1.46
N GLY A 77 7.99 7.52 0.66
CA GLY A 77 8.13 8.96 0.89
C GLY A 77 6.79 9.67 0.82
N GLY A 78 6.00 9.41 -0.23
CA GLY A 78 4.66 9.98 -0.41
C GLY A 78 3.70 9.62 0.72
N PHE A 79 3.77 8.39 1.24
CA PHE A 79 2.96 7.97 2.39
C PHE A 79 3.43 8.60 3.71
N ARG A 80 4.75 8.68 3.94
CA ARG A 80 5.30 9.31 5.17
C ARG A 80 4.94 10.79 5.27
N LYS A 81 4.96 11.49 4.12
CA LYS A 81 4.51 12.90 3.96
C LYS A 81 2.99 13.07 4.04
N GLY A 82 2.21 11.99 4.11
CA GLY A 82 0.74 12.05 4.17
C GLY A 82 0.08 12.42 2.85
N ILE A 83 0.82 12.41 1.73
CA ILE A 83 0.30 12.66 0.38
C ILE A 83 -0.50 11.43 -0.06
N ILE A 84 0.13 10.25 -0.05
CA ILE A 84 -0.56 8.97 -0.26
C ILE A 84 -1.33 8.62 1.01
N LYS A 85 -2.65 8.42 0.90
CA LYS A 85 -3.51 8.17 2.06
C LYS A 85 -3.57 6.70 2.42
N VAL A 86 -3.46 5.81 1.43
CA VAL A 86 -3.50 4.36 1.65
C VAL A 86 -2.42 3.61 0.88
N ILE A 87 -1.72 2.70 1.57
CA ILE A 87 -0.88 1.68 0.93
C ILE A 87 -1.49 0.30 1.19
N ALA A 88 -1.61 -0.50 0.14
CA ALA A 88 -1.96 -1.91 0.21
C ALA A 88 -0.68 -2.77 0.06
N ALA A 89 -0.40 -3.67 1.01
CA ALA A 89 0.77 -4.54 0.96
C ALA A 89 0.43 -6.02 1.23
N THR A 90 1.27 -6.92 0.72
CA THR A 90 1.17 -8.36 1.01
C THR A 90 1.81 -8.73 2.34
N PRO A 91 1.47 -9.92 2.91
CA PRO A 91 1.81 -10.19 4.29
C PRO A 91 3.31 -10.23 4.59
N THR A 92 4.07 -10.89 3.71
CA THR A 92 5.53 -11.03 3.77
C THR A 92 6.26 -9.70 3.67
N LEU A 93 5.76 -8.75 2.88
CA LEU A 93 6.50 -7.51 2.64
C LEU A 93 6.36 -6.51 3.78
N ALA A 94 5.22 -6.53 4.47
CA ALA A 94 5.02 -5.68 5.62
C ALA A 94 5.78 -6.16 6.87
N ALA A 95 6.62 -7.19 6.80
CA ALA A 95 7.64 -7.40 7.83
C ALA A 95 8.79 -6.39 7.66
N GLY A 96 9.19 -6.07 6.42
CA GLY A 96 10.36 -5.24 6.10
C GLY A 96 10.09 -3.74 5.87
N LEU A 97 8.84 -3.28 5.93
CA LEU A 97 8.53 -1.85 5.77
C LEU A 97 8.94 -1.06 7.03
N ASN A 98 9.49 0.14 6.91
CA ASN A 98 9.58 1.07 8.05
C ASN A 98 8.57 2.21 7.89
N LEU A 99 7.29 1.83 7.84
CA LEU A 99 6.16 2.72 7.67
C LEU A 99 5.17 2.52 8.83
N PRO A 100 5.23 3.34 9.89
CA PRO A 100 4.15 3.43 10.86
C PRO A 100 2.92 4.07 10.19
N ALA A 101 1.73 3.58 10.53
CA ALA A 101 0.48 4.09 9.99
C ALA A 101 -0.51 4.40 11.12
N ARG A 102 -1.28 5.48 10.96
CA ARG A 102 -2.36 5.83 11.92
C ARG A 102 -3.32 4.67 12.17
N ARG A 103 -3.58 3.85 11.15
CA ARG A 103 -4.44 2.68 11.22
C ARG A 103 -3.89 1.59 10.33
N VAL A 104 -3.89 0.36 10.85
CA VAL A 104 -3.65 -0.86 10.07
C VAL A 104 -4.97 -1.62 9.93
N ILE A 105 -5.28 -2.07 8.72
CA ILE A 105 -6.42 -2.97 8.49
C ILE A 105 -5.90 -4.32 8.00
N ILE A 106 -6.35 -5.40 8.65
CA ILE A 106 -6.04 -6.78 8.31
C ILE A 106 -7.32 -7.39 7.75
N LYS A 107 -7.39 -7.58 6.42
CA LYS A 107 -8.65 -7.97 5.75
C LYS A 107 -9.11 -9.41 6.06
N GLY A 108 -8.19 -10.29 6.42
CA GLY A 108 -8.52 -11.69 6.68
C GLY A 108 -7.49 -12.32 7.60
N TYR A 109 -7.94 -13.32 8.36
CA TYR A 109 -7.11 -14.04 9.33
C TYR A 109 -6.53 -15.33 8.75
N ARG A 110 -6.80 -15.65 7.47
CA ARG A 110 -6.28 -16.85 6.77
C ARG A 110 -5.42 -16.47 5.57
N ARG A 111 -4.45 -17.33 5.26
CA ARG A 111 -3.59 -17.27 4.07
C ARG A 111 -3.52 -18.63 3.40
N TYR A 112 -3.18 -18.66 2.12
CA TYR A 112 -2.89 -19.90 1.41
C TYR A 112 -1.46 -20.37 1.73
N ASP A 113 -1.35 -21.62 2.14
CA ASP A 113 -0.12 -22.37 2.31
C ASP A 113 -0.06 -23.47 1.23
N VAL A 114 1.12 -23.69 0.66
CA VAL A 114 1.30 -24.65 -0.45
C VAL A 114 1.03 -26.09 -0.03
N ASN A 115 1.26 -26.42 1.25
CA ASN A 115 1.14 -27.78 1.78
C ASN A 115 -0.24 -28.01 2.42
N PHE A 116 -0.83 -26.97 3.01
CA PHE A 116 -2.01 -27.10 3.88
C PHE A 116 -3.25 -26.31 3.41
N GLY A 117 -3.18 -25.62 2.27
CA GLY A 117 -4.29 -24.81 1.78
C GLY A 117 -4.57 -23.58 2.64
N GLN A 118 -5.83 -23.27 2.95
CA GLN A 118 -6.20 -22.04 3.69
C GLN A 118 -5.99 -22.19 5.20
N VAL A 119 -4.84 -21.74 5.70
CA VAL A 119 -4.47 -21.81 7.12
C VAL A 119 -4.60 -20.44 7.82
N PRO A 120 -4.86 -20.40 9.15
CA PRO A 120 -4.78 -19.17 9.92
C PRO A 120 -3.40 -18.51 9.82
N ILE A 121 -3.38 -17.18 9.87
CA ILE A 121 -2.15 -16.39 9.97
C ILE A 121 -1.56 -16.62 11.37
N PRO A 122 -0.25 -16.93 11.49
CA PRO A 122 0.39 -17.10 12.79
C PRO A 122 0.24 -15.87 13.69
N VAL A 123 0.11 -16.10 15.00
CA VAL A 123 -0.05 -15.03 16.01
C VAL A 123 1.08 -14.00 15.93
N LEU A 124 2.32 -14.46 15.72
CA LEU A 124 3.48 -13.57 15.58
C LEU A 124 3.33 -12.63 14.36
N GLU A 125 2.93 -13.18 13.21
CA GLU A 125 2.70 -12.38 12.01
C GLU A 125 1.59 -11.37 12.24
N TYR A 126 0.48 -11.77 12.86
CA TYR A 126 -0.58 -10.85 13.28
C TYR A 126 -0.05 -9.72 14.17
N LYS A 127 0.73 -10.03 15.21
CA LYS A 127 1.30 -9.01 16.11
C LYS A 127 2.21 -8.05 15.36
N GLN A 128 3.03 -8.53 14.42
CA GLN A 128 3.86 -7.69 13.54
C GLN A 128 3.01 -6.78 12.64
N MET A 129 1.83 -7.23 12.20
CA MET A 129 0.88 -6.38 11.47
C MET A 129 0.29 -5.30 12.35
N ALA A 130 -0.26 -5.71 13.50
CA ALA A 130 -0.96 -4.83 14.41
C ALA A 130 -0.04 -3.77 15.02
N GLY A 131 1.22 -4.12 15.32
CA GLY A 131 2.22 -3.21 15.89
C GLY A 131 2.64 -2.05 14.96
N ARG A 132 2.20 -2.04 13.69
CA ARG A 132 2.39 -0.89 12.79
C ARG A 132 1.29 0.17 12.93
N ALA A 133 0.24 -0.12 13.69
CA ALA A 133 -0.81 0.83 13.99
C ALA A 133 -0.37 1.76 15.13
N GLY A 134 -0.70 3.05 15.00
CA GLY A 134 -0.28 4.07 15.95
C GLY A 134 1.01 4.73 15.47
N ARG A 135 0.86 5.87 14.79
CA ARG A 135 1.98 6.77 14.55
C ARG A 135 2.04 7.68 15.79
N PRO A 136 3.08 7.63 16.65
CA PRO A 136 3.25 8.66 17.66
C PRO A 136 3.35 9.99 16.92
N GLU A 137 2.49 10.92 17.29
CA GLU A 137 2.51 12.27 16.73
C GLU A 137 3.86 12.89 17.10
N ALA A 138 4.64 13.27 16.08
CA ALA A 138 5.71 14.23 16.22
C ALA A 138 5.15 15.57 15.76
#